data_AF-A0A258BJ73-F1
#
_entry.id   AF-A0A258BJ73-F1
#
_cell.length_a   1.000
_cell.length_b   1.000
_cell.length_c   1.000
_cell.angle_alpha   90.00
_cell.angle_beta   90.00
_cell.angle_gamma   90.00
#
_symmetry.space_group_name_H-M   'P 1'
#
loop_
_entity.id
_entity.type
_entity.pdbx_description
1 polymer ?
#
loop_
_entity_poly.entity_id
_entity_poly.type
_entity_poly.pdbx_seq_one_letter_code
_entity_poly.pdbx_strand_id
1 'polypeptide(L)' 'MLDNLTSVTLRELKAKSPEELLLYAEELEVENASSMRTQDMLFAILKELADSEVEITGQGVLEVLTDGFGF' A
#
# COMPACT_ATOMS: atom_id res chain seq x y z
N MET A 1 -4.89 7.59 15.61
CA MET A 1 -5.83 6.51 15.16
C MET A 1 -5.07 5.33 14.54
N LEU A 2 -3.85 5.56 14.05
CA LEU A 2 -2.92 4.51 13.58
C LEU A 2 -2.06 3.86 14.69
N ASP A 3 -2.15 4.34 15.93
CA ASP A 3 -1.21 4.06 17.03
C ASP A 3 -1.12 2.59 17.49
N ASN A 4 -1.85 1.67 16.84
CA ASN A 4 -1.81 0.22 17.11
C ASN A 4 -1.88 -0.65 15.84
N LEU A 5 -1.67 -0.08 14.64
CA LEU A 5 -1.69 -0.87 13.41
C LEU A 5 -0.38 -1.67 13.32
N THR A 6 -0.46 -2.98 13.48
CA THR A 6 0.71 -3.88 13.44
C THR A 6 0.81 -4.67 12.14
N SER A 7 -0.30 -4.81 11.42
CA SER A 7 -0.34 -5.51 10.13
C SER A 7 -1.48 -5.00 9.25
N VAL A 8 -1.30 -5.08 7.92
CA VAL A 8 -2.31 -4.78 6.90
C VAL A 8 -2.19 -5.74 5.72
N THR A 9 -3.27 -5.91 4.95
CA THR A 9 -3.21 -6.64 3.67
C THR A 9 -3.19 -5.68 2.47
N LEU A 10 -2.42 -6.03 1.43
CA LEU A 10 -2.43 -5.31 0.15
C LEU A 10 -3.83 -5.31 -0.49
N ARG A 11 -4.62 -6.36 -0.24
CA ARG A 11 -6.00 -6.47 -0.74
C ARG A 11 -6.90 -5.39 -0.16
N GLU A 12 -6.82 -5.13 1.15
CA GLU A 12 -7.60 -4.08 1.80
C GLU A 12 -7.26 -2.70 1.25
N LEU A 13 -5.97 -2.43 1.06
CA LEU A 13 -5.53 -1.15 0.49
C LEU A 13 -5.96 -0.99 -0.97
N LYS A 14 -5.89 -2.06 -1.78
CA LYS A 14 -6.41 -2.04 -3.17
C LYS A 14 -7.93 -1.91 -3.26
N ALA A 15 -8.67 -2.24 -2.20
CA ALA A 15 -10.12 -2.11 -2.16
C ALA A 15 -10.59 -0.69 -1.81
N LYS A 16 -9.70 0.16 -1.29
CA LYS A 16 -10.01 1.56 -0.98
C LYS A 16 -10.23 2.38 -2.25
N SER A 17 -11.16 3.32 -2.19
CA SER A 17 -11.37 4.32 -3.22
C SER A 17 -10.16 5.29 -3.29
N PRO A 18 -9.98 6.04 -4.39
CA PRO A 18 -8.96 7.09 -4.45
C PRO A 18 -9.09 8.14 -3.34
N GLU A 19 -10.32 8.44 -2.90
CA GLU A 19 -10.59 9.40 -1.82
C GLU A 19 -10.18 8.83 -0.46
N GLU A 20 -10.48 7.54 -0.22
CA GLU A 20 -10.05 6.85 1.00
C GLU A 20 -8.53 6.67 1.05
N LEU A 21 -7.88 6.44 -0.10
CA LEU A 21 -6.43 6.40 -0.20
C LEU A 21 -5.82 7.77 0.05
N LEU A 22 -6.44 8.86 -0.44
CA LEU A 22 -5.94 10.21 -0.20
C LEU A 22 -5.98 10.56 1.29
N LEU A 23 -7.12 10.30 1.96
CA LEU A 23 -7.24 10.51 3.40
C LEU A 23 -6.21 9.68 4.17
N TYR A 24 -6.00 8.43 3.76
CA TYR A 24 -5.05 7.55 4.42
C TYR A 24 -3.59 7.97 4.19
N ALA A 25 -3.27 8.48 3.00
CA ALA A 25 -1.97 9.07 2.70
C ALA A 25 -1.72 10.34 3.52
N GLU A 26 -2.75 11.18 3.71
CA GLU A 26 -2.68 12.38 4.56
C GLU A 26 -2.48 12.02 6.04
N GLU A 27 -3.15 10.99 6.55
CA GLU A 27 -2.95 10.46 7.91
C GLU A 27 -1.54 9.92 8.15
N LEU A 28 -0.91 9.42 7.09
CA LEU A 28 0.47 8.92 7.07
C LEU A 28 1.50 10.02 6.69
N GLU A 29 1.07 11.28 6.57
CA GLU A 29 1.94 12.41 6.22
C GLU A 29 2.67 12.28 4.88
N VAL A 30 2.09 11.53 3.92
CA VAL A 30 2.65 11.37 2.57
C VAL A 30 2.57 12.69 1.80
N GLU A 31 3.73 13.26 1.48
CA GLU A 31 3.82 14.52 0.74
C GLU A 31 3.24 14.43 -0.68
N ASN A 32 2.55 15.49 -1.12
CA ASN A 32 2.01 15.65 -2.48
C ASN A 32 1.01 14.56 -2.92
N ALA A 33 0.40 13.82 -1.98
CA ALA A 33 -0.53 12.72 -2.27
C ALA A 33 -1.67 13.12 -3.23
N SER A 34 -2.24 14.32 -3.11
CA SER A 34 -3.32 14.81 -3.97
C SER A 34 -2.97 14.94 -5.45
N SER A 35 -1.68 14.99 -5.79
CA SER A 35 -1.19 15.04 -7.17
C SER A 35 -0.84 13.66 -7.76
N MET A 36 -0.81 12.63 -6.92
CA MET A 36 -0.40 11.28 -7.32
C MET A 36 -1.51 10.56 -8.08
N ARG A 37 -1.12 9.65 -8.99
CA ARG A 37 -2.06 8.64 -9.49
C ARG A 37 -2.41 7.69 -8.36
N THR A 38 -3.59 7.09 -8.40
CA THR A 38 -4.06 6.15 -7.36
C THR A 38 -3.06 5.02 -7.07
N GLN A 39 -2.41 4.48 -8.10
CA GLN A 39 -1.40 3.42 -7.92
C GLN A 39 -0.13 3.94 -7.23
N ASP A 40 0.31 5.16 -7.58
CA ASP A 40 1.50 5.77 -6.96
C ASP A 40 1.22 6.11 -5.49
N MET A 41 0.02 6.62 -5.20
CA MET A 41 -0.45 6.90 -3.85
C MET A 41 -0.54 5.62 -3.00
N LEU A 42 -1.12 4.55 -3.56
CA LEU A 42 -1.13 3.24 -2.93
C LEU A 42 0.30 2.77 -2.59
N PHE A 43 1.25 2.96 -3.51
CA PHE A 43 2.64 2.56 -3.29
C PHE A 43 3.33 3.42 -2.22
N ALA A 44 3.05 4.73 -2.19
CA ALA A 44 3.57 5.63 -1.16
C ALA A 44 3.04 5.24 0.24
N ILE A 45 1.75 4.93 0.36
CA ILE A 45 1.14 4.41 1.59
C ILE A 45 1.82 3.11 2.04
N LEU A 46 2.02 2.15 1.12
CA LEU A 46 2.70 0.90 1.43
C LEU A 46 4.12 1.13 1.94
N LYS A 47 4.83 2.10 1.36
CA LYS A 47 6.18 2.45 1.79
C LYS A 47 6.19 3.02 3.21
N GLU A 48 5.31 3.98 3.50
CA GLU A 48 5.25 4.61 4.82
C GLU A 48 4.88 3.62 5.93
N LEU A 49 3.96 2.69 5.64
CA LEU A 49 3.62 1.60 6.54
C LEU A 49 4.81 0.66 6.80
N ALA A 50 5.57 0.30 5.76
CA ALA A 50 6.76 -0.54 5.91
C ALA A 50 7.87 0.16 6.70
N ASP A 51 8.08 1.46 6.45
CA ASP A 51 9.04 2.30 7.18
C ASP A 51 8.64 2.44 8.67
N SER A 52 7.34 2.35 8.98
CA SER A 52 6.76 2.30 10.33
C SER A 52 6.69 0.89 10.94
N GLU A 53 7.41 -0.08 10.39
CA GLU A 53 7.44 -1.49 10.85
C GLU A 53 6.07 -2.20 10.86
N VAL A 54 5.10 -1.71 10.08
CA VAL A 54 3.80 -2.38 9.90
C VAL A 54 3.98 -3.55 8.93
N GLU A 55 3.55 -4.75 9.34
CA GLU A 55 3.62 -5.93 8.47
C GLU A 55 2.63 -5.80 7.30
N ILE A 56 3.13 -5.95 6.07
CA ILE A 56 2.30 -5.89 4.86
C ILE A 56 2.22 -7.27 4.23
N THR A 57 1.02 -7.82 4.14
CA THR A 57 0.79 -9.14 3.56
C THR A 57 0.12 -9.03 2.19
N GLY A 58 0.66 -9.77 1.21
CA GLY A 58 0.12 -9.86 -0.14
C GLY A 58 -0.39 -11.27 -0.44
N GLN A 59 -1.35 -11.37 -1.36
CA GLN A 59 -1.79 -12.64 -1.93
C GLN A 59 -1.94 -12.51 -3.45
N GLY A 60 -1.69 -13.60 -4.16
CA GLY A 60 -1.72 -13.65 -5.62
C GLY A 60 -1.70 -15.08 -6.13
N VAL A 61 -1.84 -15.24 -7.44
CA VAL A 61 -1.62 -16.51 -8.13
C VAL A 61 -0.23 -16.45 -8.74
N LEU A 62 0.64 -17.40 -8.39
CA LEU A 62 2.01 -17.44 -8.88
C LEU A 62 2.04 -17.68 -10.39
N GLU A 63 2.64 -16.75 -11.13
CA GLU A 63 2.97 -16.92 -12.54
C GLU A 63 4.50 -17.05 -12.70
N VAL A 64 4.97 -18.17 -13.25
CA VAL A 64 6.41 -18.44 -13.42
C VAL A 64 6.85 -18.09 -14.83
N LEU A 65 7.89 -17.26 -14.94
CA LEU A 65 8.52 -16.87 -16.19
C LEU A 65 9.61 -17.84 -16.62
N THR A 66 9.96 -17.82 -17.90
CA THR A 66 11.01 -18.67 -18.50
C THR A 66 12.38 -18.52 -17.84
N ASP A 67 12.63 -17.35 -17.26
CA ASP A 67 13.91 -16.99 -16.66
C ASP A 67 14.02 -17.48 -15.21
N GLY A 68 12.98 -18.12 -14.68
CA GLY A 68 12.95 -18.75 -13.35
C GLY A 68 12.42 -17.87 -12.21
N PHE A 69 11.98 -16.64 -12.49
CA PHE A 69 11.29 -15.77 -11.52
C PHE A 69 9.77 -15.87 -11.64
N GLY A 70 9.03 -15.33 -10.69
CA GLY A 70 7.57 -15.25 -10.77
C GLY A 70 6.97 -14.01 -10.14
N PHE A 71 5.70 -13.78 -10.48
CA PHE A 71 4.84 -12.73 -9.95
C PHE A 71 3.68 -13.31 -9.14
#